data_AF-A0A851SN15-F1
#
_entry.id   AF-A0A851SN15-F1
#
_cell.length_a   1.000
_cell.length_b   1.000
_cell.length_c   1.000
_cell.angle_alpha   90.00
_cell.angle_beta   90.00
_cell.angle_gamma   90.00
#
_symmetry.space_group_name_H-M   'P 1'
#
loop_
_entity.id
_entity.type
_entity.pdbx_description
1 polymer ?
#
loop_
_entity_poly.entity_id
_entity_poly.type
_entity_poly.pdbx_seq_one_letter_code
_entity_poly.pdbx_strand_id
1 'polypeptide(L)'
;SEVLAWWHSDAEDILHSLGFVGTDPGVASRVPPRFFSAPSRASGIDLGLFLRAQTRRLEMEDPCVLLASRFQQVQALAATADAFLCLYSHVSRTPLQRIAP
;
A
#
# COMPACT_ATOMS: atom_id res chain seq x y z
N SER A 1 -14.15 29.82 -32.92
CA SER A 1 -13.14 30.67 -32.24
C SER A 1 -11.75 30.27 -32.70
N GLU A 2 -11.10 31.12 -33.51
CA GLU A 2 -9.73 30.90 -34.03
C GLU A 2 -8.65 30.88 -32.93
N VAL A 3 -8.93 31.47 -31.77
CA VAL A 3 -8.01 31.53 -30.61
C VAL A 3 -7.74 30.14 -30.01
N LEU A 4 -8.70 29.22 -30.07
CA LEU A 4 -8.55 27.83 -29.58
C LEU A 4 -7.73 26.94 -30.52
N ALA A 5 -7.49 27.36 -31.77
CA ALA A 5 -6.67 26.61 -32.72
C ALA A 5 -5.16 26.81 -32.51
N TRP A 6 -4.76 27.83 -31.72
CA TRP A 6 -3.35 28.21 -31.54
C TRP A 6 -2.67 27.50 -30.36
N TRP A 7 -3.43 26.98 -29.38
CA TRP A 7 -2.90 26.27 -28.22
C TRP A 7 -3.38 24.83 -28.21
N HIS A 8 -2.82 24.03 -29.12
CA HIS A 8 -2.92 22.57 -29.05
C HIS A 8 -1.75 21.99 -28.27
N SER A 9 -1.41 22.59 -27.13
CA SER A 9 -0.46 21.93 -26.22
C SER A 9 -1.11 20.64 -25.77
N ASP A 10 -0.42 19.52 -25.99
CA ASP A 10 -0.91 18.21 -25.56
C ASP A 10 -1.26 18.28 -24.08
N ALA A 11 -2.41 17.72 -23.71
CA ALA A 11 -2.84 17.70 -22.33
C ALA A 11 -1.78 17.02 -21.45
N GLU A 12 -1.05 16.05 -21.99
CA GLU A 12 0.07 15.40 -21.32
C GLU A 12 1.22 16.38 -21.03
N ASP A 13 1.64 17.19 -22.00
CA ASP A 13 2.71 18.19 -21.83
C ASP A 13 2.34 19.28 -20.82
N ILE A 14 1.08 19.71 -20.83
CA ILE A 14 0.55 20.67 -19.85
C ILE A 14 0.62 20.06 -18.46
N LEU A 15 0.12 18.83 -18.28
CA LEU A 15 0.12 18.15 -16.98
C LEU A 15 1.53 17.86 -16.48
N HIS A 16 2.45 17.49 -17.38
CA HIS A 16 3.85 17.31 -17.06
C HIS A 16 4.48 18.63 -16.58
N SER A 17 4.27 19.72 -17.31
CA SER A 17 4.80 21.06 -16.97
C SER A 17 4.26 21.60 -15.65
N LEU A 18 3.02 21.24 -15.30
CA LEU A 18 2.37 21.56 -14.03
C LEU A 18 2.80 20.64 -12.88
N GLY A 19 3.68 19.67 -13.13
CA GLY A 19 4.20 18.75 -12.12
C GLY A 19 3.23 17.64 -11.71
N PHE A 20 2.17 17.38 -12.50
CA PHE A 20 1.28 16.24 -12.26
C PHE A 20 1.89 14.91 -12.68
N VAL A 21 2.83 14.92 -13.63
CA VAL A 21 3.62 13.75 -14.02
C VAL A 21 4.86 13.68 -13.12
N GLY A 22 4.65 13.24 -11.89
CA GLY A 22 5.74 12.92 -10.96
C GLY A 22 5.94 11.41 -10.89
N THR A 23 7.16 10.94 -11.17
CA THR A 23 7.57 9.54 -10.94
C THR A 23 7.86 9.30 -9.46
N ASP A 24 7.00 9.76 -8.55
CA ASP A 24 7.17 9.44 -7.13
C ASP A 24 6.53 8.06 -6.88
N PRO A 25 7.33 7.00 -6.68
CA PRO A 25 6.84 5.65 -6.47
C PRO A 25 6.11 5.59 -5.13
N GLY A 26 4.83 5.98 -5.12
CA GLY A 26 4.04 6.05 -3.91
C GLY A 26 2.84 6.98 -3.97
N VAL A 27 2.81 7.94 -4.91
CA VAL A 27 1.66 8.85 -5.03
C VAL A 27 0.38 8.09 -5.39
N ALA A 28 0.48 7.09 -6.27
CA ALA A 28 -0.65 6.24 -6.65
C ALA A 28 -1.09 5.26 -5.55
N SER A 29 -0.19 4.91 -4.62
CA SER A 29 -0.48 4.00 -3.50
C SER A 29 -0.97 4.71 -2.24
N ARG A 30 -0.71 6.02 -2.12
CA ARG A 30 -1.09 6.82 -0.95
C ARG A 30 -2.50 7.36 -1.07
N VAL A 31 -3.34 7.04 -0.07
CA VAL A 31 -4.66 7.66 0.07
C VAL A 31 -4.50 9.13 0.49
N PRO A 32 -5.09 10.10 -0.24
CA PRO A 32 -4.96 11.50 0.14
C PRO A 32 -5.67 11.80 1.49
N PRO A 33 -5.07 12.63 2.36
CA PRO A 33 -5.59 12.90 3.71
C PRO A 33 -7.07 13.35 3.75
N ARG A 34 -7.52 14.09 2.73
CA ARG A 34 -8.89 14.57 2.61
C ARG A 34 -9.95 13.47 2.67
N PHE A 35 -9.64 12.25 2.22
CA PHE A 35 -10.58 11.12 2.27
C PHE A 35 -10.82 10.59 3.68
N PHE A 36 -9.92 10.87 4.62
CA PHE A 36 -10.11 10.54 6.03
C PHE A 36 -10.94 11.60 6.75
N SER A 37 -10.77 12.87 6.39
CA SER A 37 -11.50 13.98 7.01
C SER A 37 -12.89 14.21 6.43
N ALA A 38 -13.13 13.81 5.18
CA ALA A 38 -14.39 14.00 4.47
C ALA A 38 -14.86 12.67 3.84
N PRO A 39 -15.77 11.94 4.50
CA PRO A 39 -16.29 10.69 3.95
C PRO A 39 -17.09 10.93 2.66
N SER A 40 -17.18 9.90 1.82
CA SER A 40 -17.97 9.94 0.60
C SER A 40 -19.46 10.17 0.89
N ARG A 41 -20.12 10.95 0.03
CA ARG A 41 -21.58 11.14 0.05
C ARG A 41 -22.31 10.22 -0.94
N ALA A 42 -21.58 9.42 -1.71
CA ALA A 42 -22.15 8.47 -2.66
C ALA A 42 -22.77 7.28 -1.91
N SER A 43 -23.98 6.89 -2.31
CA SER A 43 -24.66 5.74 -1.71
C SER A 43 -23.83 4.47 -1.89
N GLY A 44 -23.61 3.74 -0.81
CA GLY A 44 -22.87 2.47 -0.81
C GLY A 44 -21.34 2.60 -0.82
N ILE A 45 -20.78 3.82 -0.73
CA ILE A 45 -19.32 4.01 -0.62
C ILE A 45 -18.98 4.47 0.79
N ASP A 46 -18.60 3.54 1.67
CA ASP A 46 -17.98 3.85 2.96
C ASP A 46 -16.44 3.86 2.87
N LEU A 47 -15.79 4.49 3.86
CA LEU A 47 -14.33 4.58 3.90
C LEU A 47 -13.66 3.20 3.94
N GLY A 48 -14.25 2.22 4.64
CA GLY A 48 -13.75 0.86 4.71
C GLY A 48 -13.83 0.14 3.35
N LEU A 49 -14.94 0.29 2.63
CA LEU A 49 -15.07 -0.23 1.25
C LEU A 49 -14.03 0.40 0.33
N PHE A 50 -13.85 1.72 0.42
CA PHE A 50 -12.83 2.43 -0.34
C PHE A 50 -11.42 1.89 -0.06
N LEU A 51 -11.03 1.77 1.21
CA LEU A 51 -9.70 1.27 1.59
C LEU A 51 -9.47 -0.17 1.10
N ARG A 52 -10.46 -1.06 1.24
CA ARG A 52 -10.38 -2.43 0.70
C ARG A 52 -10.18 -2.45 -0.81
N ALA A 53 -10.91 -1.58 -1.54
CA ALA A 53 -10.76 -1.45 -2.98
C ALA A 53 -9.36 -0.91 -3.37
N GLN A 54 -8.82 0.05 -2.62
CA GLN A 54 -7.45 0.57 -2.82
C GLN A 54 -6.39 -0.51 -2.61
N THR A 55 -6.50 -1.32 -1.54
CA THR A 55 -5.58 -2.45 -1.31
C THR A 55 -5.62 -3.44 -2.47
N ARG A 56 -6.81 -3.85 -2.91
CA ARG A 56 -6.95 -4.79 -4.04
C ARG A 56 -6.35 -4.23 -5.32
N ARG A 57 -6.51 -2.93 -5.58
CA ARG A 57 -5.91 -2.28 -6.76
C ARG A 57 -4.39 -2.35 -6.69
N LEU A 58 -3.79 -1.99 -5.55
CA LEU A 58 -2.35 -2.02 -5.36
C LEU A 58 -1.77 -3.43 -5.57
N GLU A 59 -2.46 -4.46 -5.07
CA GLU A 59 -2.08 -5.86 -5.27
C GLU A 59 -2.10 -6.29 -6.74
N MET A 60 -3.00 -5.73 -7.54
CA MET A 60 -3.11 -6.01 -8.98
C MET A 60 -2.10 -5.20 -9.81
N GLU A 61 -1.81 -3.97 -9.41
CA GLU A 61 -0.88 -3.07 -10.09
C GLU A 61 0.59 -3.44 -9.81
N ASP A 62 0.90 -3.96 -8.61
CA ASP A 62 2.25 -4.34 -8.23
C ASP A 62 2.30 -5.72 -7.51
N PRO A 63 2.66 -6.80 -8.22
CA PRO A 63 2.80 -8.12 -7.63
C PRO A 63 3.98 -8.22 -6.64
N CYS A 64 4.99 -7.34 -6.73
CA CYS A 64 6.09 -7.31 -5.77
C CYS A 64 5.62 -6.78 -4.40
N VAL A 65 4.69 -5.83 -4.37
CA VAL A 65 4.07 -5.36 -3.12
C VAL A 65 3.27 -6.48 -2.45
N LEU A 66 2.51 -7.26 -3.23
CA LEU A 66 1.83 -8.44 -2.72
C LEU A 66 2.84 -9.44 -2.12
N LEU A 67 3.92 -9.73 -2.84
CA LEU A 67 4.96 -10.67 -2.39
C LEU A 67 5.64 -10.19 -1.09
N ALA A 68 6.01 -8.92 -1.01
CA ALA A 68 6.63 -8.31 0.16
C ALA A 68 5.73 -8.40 1.40
N SER A 69 4.43 -8.12 1.23
CA SER A 69 3.45 -8.24 2.33
C SER A 69 3.34 -9.68 2.85
N ARG A 70 3.43 -10.68 1.97
CA ARG A 70 3.42 -12.10 2.35
C ARG A 70 4.68 -12.50 3.10
N PHE A 71 5.85 -12.04 2.67
CA PHE A 71 7.10 -12.27 3.40
C PHE A 71 7.06 -11.64 4.80
N GLN A 72 6.52 -10.43 4.94
CA GLN A 72 6.34 -9.79 6.26
C GLN A 72 5.41 -10.60 7.17
N GLN A 73 4.31 -11.14 6.65
CA GLN A 73 3.41 -12.01 7.41
C GLN A 73 4.11 -13.29 7.88
N VAL A 74 4.88 -13.94 7.00
CA VAL A 74 5.66 -15.14 7.34
C VAL A 74 6.71 -14.82 8.39
N GLN A 75 7.41 -13.68 8.27
CA GLN A 75 8.39 -13.23 9.23
C GLN A 75 7.78 -12.94 10.60
N ALA A 76 6.61 -12.27 10.64
CA ALA A 76 5.89 -12.02 11.89
C ALA A 76 5.48 -13.33 12.58
N LEU A 77 5.00 -14.31 11.80
CA LEU A 77 4.65 -15.64 12.32
C LEU A 77 5.89 -16.36 12.89
N ALA A 78 7.01 -16.36 12.16
CA ALA A 78 8.26 -16.96 12.62
C ALA A 78 8.76 -16.31 13.92
N ALA A 79 8.74 -14.98 14.01
CA ALA A 79 9.12 -14.25 15.23
C ALA A 79 8.22 -14.60 16.42
N THR A 80 6.92 -14.78 16.16
CA THR A 80 5.96 -15.20 17.20
C THR A 80 6.25 -16.62 17.69
N ALA A 81 6.57 -17.54 16.77
CA ALA A 81 6.92 -18.91 17.09
C ALA A 81 8.25 -18.99 17.88
N ASP A 82 9.25 -18.18 17.52
CA ASP A 82 10.50 -18.05 18.27
C ASP A 82 10.25 -17.53 19.69
N ALA A 83 9.38 -16.53 19.85
CA ALA A 83 9.01 -16.05 21.18
C ALA A 83 8.39 -17.16 22.04
N PHE A 84 7.50 -17.99 21.45
CA PHE A 84 6.93 -19.15 22.14
C PHE A 84 7.99 -20.21 22.48
N LEU A 85 8.92 -20.51 21.58
CA LEU A 85 10.02 -21.45 21.84
C LEU A 85 10.95 -20.97 22.95
N CYS A 86 11.25 -19.67 22.98
CA CYS A 86 12.01 -19.03 24.05
C CYS A 86 11.29 -19.15 25.40
N LEU A 87 9.99 -18.86 25.45
CA LEU A 87 9.18 -19.00 26.66
C LEU A 87 9.12 -20.45 27.14
N TYR A 88 8.91 -21.39 26.23
CA TYR A 88 8.85 -22.81 26.55
C TYR A 88 10.18 -23.32 27.10
N SER A 89 11.28 -23.06 26.40
CA SER A 89 12.63 -23.49 26.83
C SER A 89 13.01 -22.93 28.20
N HIS A 90 12.59 -21.69 28.51
CA HIS A 90 12.80 -21.09 29.82
C HIS A 90 12.08 -21.84 30.93
N VAL A 91 10.82 -22.23 30.72
CA VAL A 91 10.01 -22.97 31.70
C VAL A 91 10.47 -24.43 31.81
N SER A 92 10.77 -25.08 30.69
CA SER A 92 11.13 -26.50 30.65
C SER A 92 12.59 -26.78 30.98
N ARG A 93 13.45 -25.75 31.01
CA ARG A 93 14.92 -25.85 31.11
C ARG A 93 15.54 -26.72 30.00
N THR A 94 14.87 -26.87 28.86
CA THR A 94 15.39 -27.60 27.70
C THR A 94 15.72 -26.61 26.58
N PRO A 95 16.96 -26.56 26.07
CA PRO A 95 17.30 -25.68 24.97
C PRO A 95 16.61 -26.13 23.67
N LEU A 96 15.97 -25.20 22.97
CA LEU A 96 15.33 -25.42 21.67
C LEU A 96 15.96 -24.49 20.61
N GLN A 97 15.99 -24.96 19.36
CA GLN A 97 16.47 -24.17 18.23
C GLN A 97 15.37 -23.21 17.74
N ARG A 98 15.77 -22.01 17.34
CA ARG A 98 14.89 -21.03 16.70
C ARG A 98 14.57 -21.43 15.27
N ILE A 99 13.41 -20.99 14.80
CA ILE A 99 12.88 -21.25 13.47
C ILE A 99 13.42 -20.20 12.48
N ALA A 100 13.59 -18.95 12.91
CA ALA A 100 14.28 -17.95 12.12
C ALA A 100 15.82 -18.12 12.25
N PRO A 101 16.58 -17.89 11.15
CA PRO A 101 18.04 -17.89 11.20
C PRO A 101 18.62 -16.75 12.06
#